data_AF-A0A7J0AR56-F1
#
_entry.id   AF-A0A7J0AR56-F1
#
_cell.length_a   1.000
_cell.length_b   1.000
_cell.length_c   1.000
_cell.angle_alpha   90.00
_cell.angle_beta   90.00
_cell.angle_gamma   90.00
#
_symmetry.space_group_name_H-M   'P 1'
#
loop_
_entity.id
_entity.type
_entity.pdbx_description
1 polymer ?
#
loop_
_entity_poly.entity_id
_entity_poly.type
_entity_poly.pdbx_seq_one_letter_code
_entity_poly.pdbx_strand_id
1 'polypeptide(L)'
;MRKVKKMIAFAITSLIFFACSTAHRDNGWYPVDDSDNIEGEAIVKTNDFERVSLDTVTDPDIAFIQGVLKQDKIPVWADATEQRIGKRIGFVYKDSVIMAPSVNCRIESGSFSIHSSDKQLILEIYNSLDCKKIDPPYVMPQKSYATAEGMTMRIVGPNLVKTPVDSLVVEFANSRDADFTTGEWYRIDTKSDEGSWIQAPYSKKYLDLLAKGTEVCFNDIGYSLKPDGSFRMTVKPWLYDLSDKSATYRLVKTFCYPPYPIQKSDTAYVEFQIR
;
A
#
# COMPACT_ATOMS: atom_id res chain seq x y z
N MET A 1 25.40 18.19 -95.83
CA MET A 1 25.88 17.14 -94.91
C MET A 1 25.73 17.63 -93.47
N ARG A 2 24.82 17.04 -92.70
CA ARG A 2 24.40 17.47 -91.35
C ARG A 2 25.04 16.52 -90.33
N LYS A 3 25.97 16.99 -89.49
CA LYS A 3 26.51 16.20 -88.37
C LYS A 3 25.58 16.34 -87.16
N VAL A 4 24.89 15.26 -86.81
CA VAL A 4 24.12 15.15 -85.57
C VAL A 4 25.03 14.60 -84.49
N LYS A 5 25.36 15.41 -83.47
CA LYS A 5 25.93 14.92 -82.20
C LYS A 5 24.75 14.42 -81.34
N LYS A 6 24.72 13.12 -81.01
CA LYS A 6 23.81 12.57 -80.01
C LYS A 6 24.36 12.92 -78.61
N MET A 7 23.61 13.70 -77.84
CA MET A 7 23.78 13.82 -76.39
C MET A 7 22.98 12.70 -75.73
N ILE A 8 23.65 11.82 -75.00
CA ILE A 8 23.02 10.86 -74.09
C ILE A 8 23.03 11.52 -72.71
N ALA A 9 21.85 11.86 -72.19
CA ALA A 9 21.68 12.32 -70.81
C ALA A 9 21.47 11.10 -69.91
N PHE A 10 22.36 10.90 -68.95
CA PHE A 10 22.23 9.88 -67.91
C PHE A 10 21.43 10.49 -66.75
N ALA A 11 20.18 10.06 -66.56
CA ALA A 11 19.37 10.45 -65.42
C ALA A 11 19.77 9.57 -64.22
N ILE A 12 20.49 10.15 -63.26
CA ILE A 12 20.75 9.52 -61.96
C ILE A 12 19.51 9.75 -61.10
N THR A 13 18.62 8.77 -61.03
CA THR A 13 17.49 8.78 -60.11
C THR A 13 18.01 8.39 -58.73
N SER A 14 18.25 9.37 -57.87
CA SER A 14 18.59 9.13 -56.47
C SER A 14 17.33 8.63 -55.75
N LEU A 15 17.26 7.32 -55.49
CA LEU A 15 16.30 6.75 -54.53
C LEU A 15 16.76 7.15 -53.12
N ILE A 16 16.09 8.14 -52.53
CA ILE A 16 16.22 8.43 -51.11
C ILE A 16 15.37 7.39 -50.36
N PHE A 17 16.04 6.36 -49.84
CA PHE A 17 15.44 5.48 -48.83
C PHE A 17 15.30 6.27 -47.54
N PHE A 18 14.08 6.75 -47.24
CA PHE A 18 13.71 7.13 -45.87
C PHE A 18 13.64 5.82 -45.06
N ALA A 19 14.73 5.50 -44.37
CA ALA A 19 14.67 4.58 -43.25
C ALA A 19 13.80 5.26 -42.18
N CYS A 20 12.54 4.84 -42.10
CA CYS A 20 11.65 5.26 -41.03
C CYS A 20 12.16 4.55 -39.76
N SER A 21 13.08 5.19 -39.03
CA SER A 21 13.37 4.78 -37.67
C SER A 21 12.10 5.07 -36.87
N THR A 22 11.32 4.04 -36.54
CA THR A 22 10.27 4.14 -35.54
C THR A 22 10.94 4.52 -34.22
N ALA A 23 10.97 5.82 -33.91
CA ALA A 23 11.42 6.30 -32.63
C ALA A 23 10.49 5.73 -31.56
N HIS A 24 11.06 4.97 -30.62
CA HIS A 24 10.33 4.49 -29.46
C HIS A 24 9.78 5.68 -28.68
N ARG A 25 8.54 5.57 -28.21
CA ARG A 25 7.95 6.55 -27.30
C ARG A 25 8.62 6.45 -25.94
N ASP A 26 8.74 7.59 -25.28
CA ASP A 26 9.11 7.61 -23.87
C ASP A 26 8.04 6.90 -23.04
N ASN A 27 8.44 6.22 -21.97
CA ASN A 27 7.48 5.69 -21.01
C ASN A 27 6.86 6.84 -20.22
N GLY A 28 5.54 6.82 -19.99
CA GLY A 28 4.87 7.94 -19.34
C GLY A 28 3.36 7.93 -19.44
N TRP A 29 2.75 9.02 -19.05
CA TRP A 29 1.31 9.24 -19.17
C TRP A 29 1.00 10.03 -20.44
N TYR A 30 0.06 9.53 -21.23
CA TYR A 30 -0.29 10.05 -22.54
C TYR A 30 -1.78 10.31 -22.67
N PRO A 31 -2.16 11.18 -23.61
CA PRO A 31 -3.49 11.19 -24.14
C PRO A 31 -3.81 9.90 -24.89
N VAL A 32 -5.00 9.34 -24.64
CA VAL A 32 -5.45 8.10 -25.26
C VAL A 32 -6.94 8.22 -25.62
N ASP A 33 -7.34 7.66 -26.77
CA ASP A 33 -8.73 7.59 -27.21
C ASP A 33 -9.48 6.35 -26.65
N ASP A 34 -10.73 6.16 -27.05
CA ASP A 34 -11.55 5.04 -26.60
C ASP A 34 -11.11 3.68 -27.18
N SER A 35 -10.23 3.68 -28.17
CA SER A 35 -9.66 2.49 -28.81
C SER A 35 -8.20 2.22 -28.41
N ASP A 36 -7.73 2.86 -27.34
CA ASP A 36 -6.36 2.76 -26.83
C ASP A 36 -5.28 3.32 -27.79
N ASN A 37 -5.64 4.19 -28.74
CA ASN A 37 -4.66 4.89 -29.57
C ASN A 37 -4.07 6.08 -28.81
N ILE A 38 -2.75 6.20 -28.83
CA ILE A 38 -2.01 7.31 -28.20
C ILE A 38 -2.18 8.58 -29.02
N GLU A 39 -2.71 9.65 -28.42
CA GLU A 39 -2.91 10.95 -29.05
C GLU A 39 -1.78 11.92 -28.65
N GLY A 40 -0.97 12.38 -29.61
CA GLY A 40 0.04 13.41 -29.37
C GLY A 40 1.22 12.99 -28.49
N GLU A 41 1.73 13.96 -27.73
CA GLU A 41 2.94 13.86 -26.91
C GLU A 41 2.65 13.42 -25.46
N ALA A 42 3.70 13.01 -24.73
CA ALA A 42 3.59 12.68 -23.32
C ALA A 42 3.13 13.89 -22.50
N ILE A 43 2.16 13.68 -21.60
CA ILE A 43 1.80 14.66 -20.56
C ILE A 43 2.95 14.77 -19.56
N VAL A 44 3.43 13.61 -19.08
CA VAL A 44 4.58 13.47 -18.19
C VAL A 44 5.27 12.14 -18.48
N LYS A 45 6.59 12.10 -18.35
CA LYS A 45 7.43 10.91 -18.59
C LYS A 45 7.80 10.23 -17.27
N THR A 46 8.29 9.00 -17.29
CA THR A 46 8.75 8.33 -16.05
C THR A 46 9.86 9.10 -15.33
N ASN A 47 10.68 9.87 -16.05
CA ASN A 47 11.71 10.74 -15.46
C ASN A 47 11.14 11.98 -14.76
N ASP A 48 9.84 12.27 -14.93
CA ASP A 48 9.11 13.32 -14.21
C ASP A 48 8.52 12.81 -12.88
N PHE A 49 8.72 11.53 -12.54
CA PHE A 49 8.26 10.95 -11.29
C PHE A 49 9.22 11.35 -10.15
N GLU A 50 8.70 11.84 -9.04
CA GLU A 50 9.49 12.19 -7.85
C GLU A 50 9.77 10.94 -7.02
N ARG A 51 8.69 10.24 -6.67
CA ARG A 51 8.73 9.04 -5.85
C ARG A 51 7.63 8.07 -6.22
N VAL A 52 7.92 6.79 -6.02
CA VAL A 52 6.97 5.70 -6.22
C VAL A 52 7.05 4.70 -5.07
N SER A 53 5.95 4.01 -4.85
CA SER A 53 5.85 2.86 -3.96
C SER A 53 5.18 1.70 -4.67
N LEU A 54 5.55 0.49 -4.29
CA LEU A 54 5.00 -0.75 -4.83
C LEU A 54 4.19 -1.46 -3.74
N ASP A 55 2.90 -1.64 -3.97
CA ASP A 55 2.03 -2.48 -3.14
C ASP A 55 1.94 -3.88 -3.74
N THR A 56 2.32 -4.88 -2.95
CA THR A 56 2.19 -6.33 -3.25
C THR A 56 1.55 -7.11 -2.11
N VAL A 57 1.07 -6.41 -1.07
CA VAL A 57 0.56 -7.05 0.16
C VAL A 57 -0.93 -6.84 0.36
N THR A 58 -1.50 -5.76 -0.19
CA THR A 58 -2.95 -5.53 -0.09
C THR A 58 -3.74 -6.66 -0.74
N ASP A 59 -3.21 -7.24 -1.82
CA ASP A 59 -3.74 -8.44 -2.48
C ASP A 59 -2.56 -9.29 -2.98
N PRO A 60 -2.46 -10.59 -2.64
CA PRO A 60 -1.34 -11.43 -3.03
C PRO A 60 -1.20 -11.61 -4.56
N ASP A 61 -2.27 -11.46 -5.32
CA ASP A 61 -2.28 -11.68 -6.78
C ASP A 61 -2.12 -10.38 -7.58
N ILE A 62 -2.25 -9.22 -6.92
CA ILE A 62 -2.17 -7.91 -7.57
C ILE A 62 -0.92 -7.16 -7.11
N ALA A 63 -0.28 -6.48 -8.06
CA ALA A 63 0.69 -5.44 -7.75
C ALA A 63 0.20 -4.12 -8.34
N PHE A 64 0.34 -3.03 -7.60
CA PHE A 64 0.14 -1.70 -8.15
C PHE A 64 1.19 -0.71 -7.63
N ILE A 65 1.57 0.22 -8.49
CA ILE A 65 2.51 1.29 -8.19
C ILE A 65 1.70 2.54 -7.86
N GLN A 66 1.96 3.16 -6.72
CA GLN A 66 1.49 4.51 -6.43
C GLN A 66 2.63 5.49 -6.58
N GLY A 67 2.39 6.60 -7.26
CA GLY A 67 3.43 7.59 -7.54
C GLY A 67 2.96 9.02 -7.36
N VAL A 68 3.96 9.90 -7.21
CA VAL A 68 3.79 11.35 -7.18
C VAL A 68 4.79 11.97 -8.14
N LEU A 69 4.34 12.97 -8.91
CA LEU A 69 5.17 13.72 -9.84
C LEU A 69 6.10 14.72 -9.12
N LYS A 70 7.15 15.13 -9.81
CA LYS A 70 8.00 16.26 -9.39
C LYS A 70 7.18 17.54 -9.29
N GLN A 71 7.55 18.41 -8.36
CA GLN A 71 6.78 19.61 -8.01
C GLN A 71 6.52 20.53 -9.22
N ASP A 72 7.49 20.66 -10.13
CA ASP A 72 7.39 21.46 -11.34
C ASP A 72 6.47 20.87 -12.42
N LYS A 73 6.10 19.58 -12.28
CA LYS A 73 5.25 18.84 -13.22
C LYS A 73 3.80 18.74 -12.77
N ILE A 74 3.51 19.06 -11.51
CA ILE A 74 2.16 19.05 -10.95
C ILE A 74 1.21 19.99 -11.72
N PRO A 75 1.59 21.23 -12.09
CA PRO A 75 0.69 22.09 -12.87
C PRO A 75 0.36 21.52 -14.25
N VAL A 76 1.36 20.95 -14.94
CA VAL A 76 1.18 20.30 -16.26
C VAL A 76 0.20 19.13 -16.17
N TRP A 77 0.32 18.33 -15.11
CA TRP A 77 -0.61 17.22 -14.84
C TRP A 77 -2.03 17.70 -14.53
N ALA A 78 -2.17 18.72 -13.69
CA ALA A 78 -3.46 19.28 -13.34
C ALA A 78 -4.18 19.85 -14.58
N ASP A 79 -3.47 20.62 -15.40
CA ASP A 79 -4.05 21.19 -16.63
C ASP A 79 -4.42 20.11 -17.65
N ALA A 80 -3.57 19.09 -17.83
CA ALA A 80 -3.86 17.98 -18.73
C ALA A 80 -5.05 17.13 -18.27
N THR A 81 -5.19 16.88 -16.97
CA THR A 81 -6.34 16.15 -16.42
C THR A 81 -7.62 16.94 -16.54
N GLU A 82 -7.60 18.26 -16.28
CA GLU A 82 -8.77 19.12 -16.47
C GLU A 82 -9.24 19.15 -17.94
N GLN A 83 -8.33 19.31 -18.89
CA GLN A 83 -8.66 19.34 -20.32
C GLN A 83 -9.24 18.01 -20.83
N ARG A 84 -9.07 16.93 -20.06
CA ARG A 84 -9.43 15.57 -20.46
C ARG A 84 -10.51 14.97 -19.58
N ILE A 85 -11.24 15.78 -18.81
CA ILE A 85 -12.43 15.33 -18.09
C ILE A 85 -13.41 14.67 -19.07
N GLY A 86 -13.86 13.47 -18.74
CA GLY A 86 -14.71 12.62 -19.60
C GLY A 86 -13.95 11.85 -20.69
N LYS A 87 -12.62 11.96 -20.77
CA LYS A 87 -11.73 11.24 -21.71
C LYS A 87 -10.69 10.42 -20.95
N ARG A 88 -9.89 9.61 -21.65
CA ARG A 88 -9.01 8.59 -21.05
C ARG A 88 -7.54 8.97 -21.08
N ILE A 89 -6.86 9.08 -19.93
CA ILE A 89 -5.38 9.23 -19.83
C ILE A 89 -4.77 7.85 -19.65
N GLY A 90 -3.78 7.47 -20.45
CA GLY A 90 -3.15 6.16 -20.39
C GLY A 90 -1.68 6.14 -20.01
N PHE A 91 -1.27 5.15 -19.24
CA PHE A 91 0.13 4.89 -18.97
C PHE A 91 0.70 4.00 -20.07
N VAL A 92 1.74 4.49 -20.74
CA VAL A 92 2.42 3.83 -21.86
C VAL A 92 3.76 3.30 -21.38
N TYR A 93 4.02 2.03 -21.67
CA TYR A 93 5.29 1.36 -21.39
C TYR A 93 5.72 0.53 -22.60
N LYS A 94 6.94 0.75 -23.11
CA LYS A 94 7.48 0.08 -24.31
C LYS A 94 6.48 0.10 -25.48
N ASP A 95 6.01 1.31 -25.81
CA ASP A 95 5.05 1.61 -26.87
C ASP A 95 3.63 1.01 -26.70
N SER A 96 3.35 0.33 -25.58
CA SER A 96 2.06 -0.29 -25.30
C SER A 96 1.29 0.49 -24.23
N VAL A 97 -0.02 0.69 -24.43
CA VAL A 97 -0.91 1.24 -23.40
C VAL A 97 -1.17 0.14 -22.37
N ILE A 98 -0.71 0.35 -21.14
CA ILE A 98 -0.85 -0.62 -20.04
C ILE A 98 -2.19 -0.47 -19.34
N MET A 99 -2.62 0.78 -19.14
CA MET A 99 -3.92 1.14 -18.58
C MET A 99 -4.34 2.50 -19.11
N ALA A 100 -5.64 2.75 -19.19
CA ALA A 100 -6.18 4.04 -19.65
C ALA A 100 -7.50 4.39 -18.94
N PRO A 101 -7.45 4.82 -17.67
CA PRO A 101 -8.62 5.27 -16.91
C PRO A 101 -9.26 6.53 -17.50
N SER A 102 -10.58 6.66 -17.30
CA SER A 102 -11.31 7.90 -17.57
C SER A 102 -11.00 8.95 -16.51
N VAL A 103 -10.79 10.19 -16.93
CA VAL A 103 -10.55 11.31 -16.03
C VAL A 103 -11.88 11.93 -15.62
N ASN A 104 -12.13 11.97 -14.31
CA ASN A 104 -13.40 12.47 -13.77
C ASN A 104 -13.30 13.91 -13.24
N CYS A 105 -12.11 14.37 -12.90
CA CYS A 105 -11.86 15.70 -12.38
C CYS A 105 -10.39 16.12 -12.62
N ARG A 106 -10.13 17.41 -12.45
CA ARG A 106 -8.77 17.97 -12.36
C ARG A 106 -8.04 17.37 -11.15
N ILE A 107 -6.80 16.91 -11.34
CA ILE A 107 -5.98 16.29 -10.28
C ILE A 107 -4.82 17.21 -9.92
N GLU A 108 -4.96 17.92 -8.80
CA GLU A 108 -3.97 18.91 -8.36
C GLU A 108 -2.84 18.31 -7.51
N SER A 109 -2.97 17.06 -7.06
CA SER A 109 -1.99 16.44 -6.17
C SER A 109 -0.73 15.92 -6.89
N GLY A 110 -0.77 15.84 -8.23
CA GLY A 110 0.25 15.13 -9.01
C GLY A 110 0.35 13.63 -8.70
N SER A 111 -0.64 13.07 -8.02
CA SER A 111 -0.66 11.64 -7.67
C SER A 111 -1.22 10.81 -8.82
N PHE A 112 -0.68 9.61 -8.99
CA PHE A 112 -1.14 8.64 -9.97
C PHE A 112 -0.98 7.21 -9.45
N SER A 113 -1.62 6.26 -10.14
CA SER A 113 -1.45 4.83 -9.89
C SER A 113 -1.27 4.07 -11.20
N ILE A 114 -0.45 3.02 -11.18
CA ILE A 114 -0.22 2.13 -12.30
C ILE A 114 -0.54 0.71 -11.86
N HIS A 115 -1.44 0.03 -12.57
CA HIS A 115 -1.82 -1.35 -12.30
C HIS A 115 -2.07 -2.13 -13.60
N SER A 116 -2.02 -3.45 -13.49
CA SER A 116 -2.29 -4.41 -14.56
C SER A 116 -2.72 -5.73 -13.93
N SER A 117 -3.47 -6.55 -14.65
CA SER A 117 -3.72 -7.95 -14.25
C SER A 117 -2.45 -8.81 -14.30
N ASP A 118 -1.42 -8.37 -15.04
CA ASP A 118 -0.11 -9.02 -15.04
C ASP A 118 0.78 -8.43 -13.93
N LYS A 119 0.88 -9.18 -12.83
CA LYS A 119 1.73 -8.84 -11.69
C LYS A 119 3.20 -8.70 -12.08
N GLN A 120 3.72 -9.55 -12.96
CA GLN A 120 5.14 -9.52 -13.36
C GLN A 120 5.45 -8.27 -14.17
N LEU A 121 4.53 -7.86 -15.04
CA LEU A 121 4.67 -6.59 -15.76
C LEU A 121 4.75 -5.39 -14.82
N ILE A 122 3.94 -5.35 -13.74
CA ILE A 122 4.03 -4.25 -12.76
C ILE A 122 5.35 -4.27 -12.00
N LEU A 123 5.86 -5.44 -11.64
CA LEU A 123 7.19 -5.58 -11.04
C LEU A 123 8.29 -5.11 -12.00
N GLU A 124 8.20 -5.44 -13.28
CA GLU A 124 9.13 -5.00 -14.32
C GLU A 124 9.10 -3.46 -14.46
N ILE A 125 7.91 -2.88 -14.60
CA ILE A 125 7.73 -1.42 -14.69
C ILE A 125 8.37 -0.76 -13.48
N TYR A 126 7.99 -1.16 -12.25
CA TYR A 126 8.54 -0.62 -11.01
C TYR A 126 10.08 -0.69 -10.94
N ASN A 127 10.64 -1.83 -11.35
CA ASN A 127 12.08 -2.02 -11.35
C ASN A 127 12.80 -1.12 -12.35
N SER A 128 12.16 -0.81 -13.49
CA SER A 128 12.70 0.08 -14.52
C SER A 128 12.61 1.58 -14.21
N LEU A 129 11.86 2.00 -13.19
CA LEU A 129 11.71 3.41 -12.83
C LEU A 129 12.96 3.96 -12.12
N ASP A 130 13.51 5.06 -12.64
CA ASP A 130 14.65 5.80 -12.08
C ASP A 130 14.17 7.00 -11.23
N CYS A 131 13.45 6.70 -10.16
CA CYS A 131 12.99 7.70 -9.20
C CYS A 131 13.07 7.14 -7.77
N LYS A 132 12.77 7.98 -6.77
CA LYS A 132 12.86 7.57 -5.37
C LYS A 132 11.83 6.48 -5.06
N LYS A 133 12.32 5.25 -4.84
CA LYS A 133 11.52 4.15 -4.33
C LYS A 133 11.32 4.32 -2.82
N ILE A 134 10.08 4.38 -2.40
CA ILE A 134 9.70 4.47 -0.99
C ILE A 134 8.84 3.27 -0.64
N ASP A 135 8.86 2.89 0.63
CA ASP A 135 7.86 1.98 1.15
C ASP A 135 6.47 2.59 0.91
N PRO A 136 5.45 1.79 0.55
CA PRO A 136 4.10 2.31 0.41
C PRO A 136 3.71 3.06 1.67
N PRO A 137 2.91 4.14 1.54
CA PRO A 137 2.22 4.69 2.69
C PRO A 137 1.15 3.66 3.11
N TYR A 138 1.57 2.51 3.64
CA TYR A 138 0.70 1.55 4.29
C TYR A 138 0.18 2.24 5.55
N VAL A 139 -0.97 2.88 5.40
CA VAL A 139 -1.98 2.70 6.44
C VAL A 139 -2.38 1.25 6.28
N MET A 140 -1.74 0.35 7.04
CA MET A 140 -2.24 -1.00 7.18
C MET A 140 -3.74 -0.90 7.47
N PRO A 141 -4.63 -1.52 6.68
CA PRO A 141 -6.01 -1.69 7.10
C PRO A 141 -5.97 -2.60 8.32
N GLN A 142 -5.79 -2.01 9.49
CA GLN A 142 -5.89 -2.73 10.75
C GLN A 142 -7.31 -3.29 10.79
N LYS A 143 -7.42 -4.61 10.88
CA LYS A 143 -8.71 -5.26 11.03
C LYS A 143 -9.02 -5.32 12.51
N SER A 144 -10.01 -4.52 12.92
CA SER A 144 -10.48 -4.45 14.30
C SER A 144 -11.86 -5.07 14.41
N TYR A 145 -12.07 -5.91 15.43
CA TYR A 145 -13.36 -6.52 15.72
C TYR A 145 -13.44 -6.89 17.19
N ALA A 146 -14.66 -7.06 17.71
CA ALA A 146 -14.91 -7.49 19.07
C ALA A 146 -16.07 -8.48 19.11
N THR A 147 -16.12 -9.31 20.16
CA THR A 147 -17.25 -10.21 20.41
C THR A 147 -18.50 -9.47 20.90
N ALA A 148 -18.34 -8.21 21.30
CA ALA A 148 -19.41 -7.34 21.76
C ALA A 148 -19.52 -6.12 20.84
N GLU A 149 -20.75 -5.79 20.42
CA GLU A 149 -21.02 -4.57 19.67
C GLU A 149 -20.69 -3.31 20.48
N GLY A 150 -20.37 -2.22 19.78
CA GLY A 150 -20.06 -0.93 20.38
C GLY A 150 -18.69 -0.84 21.05
N MET A 151 -17.83 -1.85 20.88
CA MET A 151 -16.46 -1.84 21.37
C MET A 151 -15.46 -1.89 20.21
N THR A 152 -14.49 -0.97 20.21
CA THR A 152 -13.43 -0.95 19.20
C THR A 152 -12.04 -0.93 19.85
N MET A 153 -11.11 -1.65 19.26
CA MET A 153 -9.70 -1.65 19.63
C MET A 153 -8.86 -1.40 18.39
N ARG A 154 -7.91 -0.47 18.44
CA ARG A 154 -7.05 -0.14 17.31
C ARG A 154 -5.62 0.17 17.73
N ILE A 155 -4.65 -0.04 16.85
CA ILE A 155 -3.27 0.40 17.08
C ILE A 155 -3.17 1.86 16.63
N VAL A 156 -2.67 2.72 17.51
CA VAL A 156 -2.47 4.15 17.24
C VAL A 156 -1.19 4.33 16.44
N GLY A 157 -1.28 5.10 15.36
CA GLY A 157 -0.15 5.34 14.46
C GLY A 157 0.35 4.06 13.77
N PRO A 158 -0.52 3.31 13.07
CA PRO A 158 -0.21 1.98 12.52
C PRO A 158 0.77 2.02 11.32
N ASN A 159 1.37 3.17 11.05
CA ASN A 159 2.04 3.47 9.79
C ASN A 159 3.22 2.54 9.49
N LEU A 160 3.81 1.86 10.49
CA LEU A 160 4.67 0.66 10.37
C LEU A 160 5.00 0.10 11.78
N VAL A 161 4.57 -1.13 12.10
CA VAL A 161 5.13 -1.86 13.25
C VAL A 161 6.46 -2.46 12.81
N LYS A 162 7.57 -1.94 13.34
CA LYS A 162 8.94 -2.36 12.96
C LYS A 162 9.46 -3.45 13.89
N THR A 163 10.37 -4.27 13.38
CA THR A 163 11.20 -5.14 14.22
C THR A 163 12.47 -4.43 14.72
N PRO A 164 12.85 -4.59 16.01
CA PRO A 164 12.12 -5.28 17.07
C PRO A 164 10.88 -4.50 17.52
N VAL A 165 9.80 -5.21 17.87
CA VAL A 165 8.57 -4.57 18.34
C VAL A 165 8.71 -4.19 19.81
N ASP A 166 9.16 -2.96 20.06
CA ASP A 166 9.38 -2.46 21.43
C ASP A 166 8.06 -2.25 22.18
N SER A 167 7.11 -1.55 21.54
CA SER A 167 5.79 -1.30 22.09
C SER A 167 4.75 -0.97 21.03
N LEU A 168 3.48 -1.22 21.37
CA LEU A 168 2.31 -0.87 20.58
C LEU A 168 1.41 0.01 21.45
N VAL A 169 1.01 1.18 20.94
CA VAL A 169 -0.03 1.99 21.60
C VAL A 169 -1.37 1.54 21.05
N VAL A 170 -2.25 1.06 21.92
CA VAL A 170 -3.57 0.55 21.57
C VAL A 170 -4.62 1.48 22.14
N GLU A 171 -5.54 1.94 21.31
CA GLU A 171 -6.69 2.73 21.72
C GLU A 171 -7.93 1.85 21.78
N PHE A 172 -8.67 1.99 22.87
CA PHE A 172 -9.97 1.39 23.11
C PHE A 172 -11.01 2.49 23.06
N ALA A 173 -12.11 2.28 22.35
CA ALA A 173 -13.26 3.18 22.40
C ALA A 173 -14.56 2.41 22.62
N ASN A 174 -15.38 2.92 23.53
CA ASN A 174 -16.65 2.35 23.97
C ASN A 174 -17.79 3.27 23.51
N SER A 175 -18.64 2.80 22.61
CA SER A 175 -19.84 3.49 22.16
C SER A 175 -21.13 2.88 22.74
N ARG A 176 -21.01 2.09 23.81
CA ARG A 176 -22.16 1.52 24.54
C ARG A 176 -22.58 2.45 25.66
N ASP A 177 -23.78 2.22 26.19
CA ASP A 177 -24.37 2.91 27.32
C ASP A 177 -23.92 2.38 28.70
N ALA A 178 -22.98 1.43 28.73
CA ALA A 178 -22.44 0.84 29.95
C ALA A 178 -20.91 0.99 30.02
N ASP A 179 -20.40 1.19 31.24
CA ASP A 179 -18.98 1.13 31.55
C ASP A 179 -18.43 -0.28 31.23
N PHE A 180 -17.24 -0.36 30.64
CA PHE A 180 -16.51 -1.63 30.55
C PHE A 180 -15.22 -1.57 31.37
N THR A 181 -14.74 -2.72 31.79
CA THR A 181 -13.47 -2.86 32.51
C THR A 181 -12.52 -3.84 31.81
N THR A 182 -11.23 -3.51 31.70
CA THR A 182 -10.14 -4.38 31.18
C THR A 182 -8.90 -4.32 32.07
N GLY A 183 -8.07 -5.37 32.08
CA GLY A 183 -6.77 -5.39 32.78
C GLY A 183 -5.58 -5.07 31.87
N GLU A 184 -4.36 -5.07 32.41
CA GLU A 184 -3.12 -4.94 31.62
C GLU A 184 -2.78 -6.17 30.78
N TRP A 185 -3.22 -7.37 31.19
CA TRP A 185 -2.99 -8.62 30.47
C TRP A 185 -3.37 -8.50 28.99
N TYR A 186 -2.55 -9.07 28.10
CA TYR A 186 -2.81 -9.13 26.67
C TYR A 186 -2.28 -10.46 26.13
N ARG A 187 -2.87 -10.91 25.03
CA ARG A 187 -2.35 -12.05 24.26
C ARG A 187 -2.07 -11.62 22.83
N ILE A 188 -1.06 -12.25 22.21
CA ILE A 188 -0.82 -12.12 20.77
C ILE A 188 -1.02 -13.48 20.14
N ASP A 189 -1.88 -13.54 19.13
CA ASP A 189 -2.06 -14.71 18.30
C ASP A 189 -1.37 -14.49 16.94
N THR A 190 -0.91 -15.57 16.31
CA THR A 190 -0.45 -15.61 14.91
C THR A 190 -1.41 -16.48 14.09
N LYS A 191 -1.50 -16.21 12.80
CA LYS A 191 -2.35 -16.97 11.88
C LYS A 191 -1.60 -18.20 11.36
N SER A 192 -2.18 -19.38 11.51
CA SER A 192 -1.62 -20.63 10.96
C SER A 192 -1.81 -20.72 9.44
N ASP A 193 -1.10 -21.64 8.80
CA ASP A 193 -1.23 -21.93 7.36
C ASP A 193 -2.65 -22.35 6.97
N GLU A 194 -3.37 -22.99 7.90
CA GLU A 194 -4.79 -23.38 7.74
C GLU A 194 -5.76 -22.19 7.96
N GLY A 195 -5.24 -21.00 8.24
CA GLY A 195 -6.00 -19.78 8.45
C GLY A 195 -6.59 -19.60 9.85
N SER A 196 -6.35 -20.55 10.77
CA SER A 196 -6.80 -20.48 12.16
C SER A 196 -5.89 -19.59 13.01
N TRP A 197 -6.42 -19.02 14.09
CA TRP A 197 -5.63 -18.21 15.02
C TRP A 197 -5.12 -19.06 16.18
N ILE A 198 -3.80 -19.08 16.36
CA ILE A 198 -3.12 -19.77 17.46
C ILE A 198 -2.28 -18.77 18.25
N GLN A 199 -1.98 -19.04 19.52
CA GLN A 199 -1.12 -18.15 20.28
C GLN A 199 0.27 -18.07 19.63
N ALA A 200 0.82 -16.86 19.53
CA ALA A 200 2.18 -16.67 19.03
C ALA A 200 3.19 -17.36 19.97
N PRO A 201 4.30 -17.89 19.43
CA PRO A 201 5.34 -18.51 20.25
C PRO A 201 5.91 -17.52 21.25
N TYR A 202 6.36 -18.01 22.40
CA TYR A 202 7.04 -17.19 23.38
C TYR A 202 8.47 -16.87 22.96
N SER A 203 8.94 -15.66 23.29
CA SER A 203 10.32 -15.27 22.99
C SER A 203 11.31 -16.09 23.80
N LYS A 204 12.48 -16.36 23.22
CA LYS A 204 13.59 -17.03 23.93
C LYS A 204 13.90 -16.35 25.27
N LYS A 205 13.91 -15.01 25.28
CA LYS A 205 14.13 -14.22 26.49
C LYS A 205 13.13 -14.56 27.59
N TYR A 206 11.84 -14.70 27.24
CA TYR A 206 10.82 -15.05 28.22
C TYR A 206 10.95 -16.51 28.68
N LEU A 207 11.22 -17.44 27.77
CA LEU A 207 11.46 -18.85 28.12
C LEU A 207 12.64 -19.02 29.07
N ASP A 208 13.73 -18.25 28.87
CA ASP A 208 14.91 -18.25 29.74
C ASP A 208 14.60 -17.71 31.16
N LEU A 209 13.64 -16.79 31.28
CA LEU A 209 13.15 -16.28 32.57
C LEU A 209 12.25 -17.30 33.27
N LEU A 210 11.33 -17.92 32.52
CA LEU A 210 10.45 -18.97 33.02
C LEU A 210 11.24 -20.16 33.57
N ALA A 211 12.29 -20.59 32.86
CA ALA A 211 13.17 -21.67 33.32
C ALA A 211 13.88 -21.36 34.65
N LYS A 212 14.00 -20.08 35.01
CA LYS A 212 14.55 -19.61 36.29
C LYS A 212 13.46 -19.35 37.34
N GLY A 213 12.21 -19.74 37.08
CA GLY A 213 11.06 -19.48 37.96
C GLY A 213 10.63 -18.01 38.00
N THR A 214 10.98 -17.22 36.98
CA THR A 214 10.56 -15.82 36.87
C THR A 214 9.40 -15.71 35.88
N GLU A 215 8.24 -15.33 36.38
CA GLU A 215 7.02 -15.14 35.60
C GLU A 215 6.75 -13.65 35.36
N VAL A 216 5.86 -13.35 34.39
CA VAL A 216 5.43 -11.98 34.16
C VAL A 216 4.21 -11.68 35.01
N CYS A 217 4.33 -10.63 35.81
CA CYS A 217 3.23 -10.02 36.52
C CYS A 217 2.72 -8.81 35.75
N PHE A 218 1.41 -8.66 35.72
CA PHE A 218 0.72 -7.48 35.24
C PHE A 218 0.24 -6.72 36.48
N ASN A 219 0.51 -5.43 36.54
CA ASN A 219 0.45 -4.66 37.78
C ASN A 219 -0.93 -4.07 38.04
N ASP A 220 -1.74 -3.93 37.01
CA ASP A 220 -3.06 -3.30 37.13
C ASP A 220 -4.19 -4.18 36.57
N ILE A 221 -5.26 -4.25 37.37
CA ILE A 221 -6.50 -4.96 37.08
C ILE A 221 -7.60 -3.91 37.21
N GLY A 222 -8.13 -3.44 36.07
CA GLY A 222 -9.40 -2.74 36.05
C GLY A 222 -9.42 -1.31 35.51
N TYR A 223 -8.84 -1.08 34.32
CA TYR A 223 -9.12 0.13 33.55
C TYR A 223 -10.60 0.17 33.19
N SER A 224 -11.30 1.15 33.75
CA SER A 224 -12.71 1.38 33.45
C SER A 224 -12.86 2.42 32.36
N LEU A 225 -13.72 2.15 31.38
CA LEU A 225 -14.05 3.07 30.31
C LEU A 225 -15.54 3.33 30.26
N LYS A 226 -15.89 4.60 30.47
CA LYS A 226 -17.25 5.11 30.44
C LYS A 226 -17.85 5.07 29.03
N PRO A 227 -19.19 5.12 28.92
CA PRO A 227 -19.90 5.41 27.68
C PRO A 227 -19.29 6.57 26.90
N ASP A 228 -19.23 6.41 25.58
CA ASP A 228 -18.67 7.35 24.60
C ASP A 228 -17.22 7.78 24.87
N GLY A 229 -16.50 7.01 25.70
CA GLY A 229 -15.11 7.27 26.07
C GLY A 229 -14.11 6.55 25.17
N SER A 230 -12.87 7.07 25.17
CA SER A 230 -11.70 6.33 24.70
C SER A 230 -10.53 6.44 25.67
N PHE A 231 -9.67 5.43 25.70
CA PHE A 231 -8.37 5.51 26.38
C PHE A 231 -7.29 4.78 25.58
N ARG A 232 -6.02 5.06 25.90
CA ARG A 232 -4.86 4.40 25.28
C ARG A 232 -4.07 3.61 26.30
N MET A 233 -3.55 2.46 25.88
CA MET A 233 -2.62 1.64 26.64
C MET A 233 -1.39 1.32 25.81
N THR A 234 -0.25 1.24 26.48
CA THR A 234 1.01 0.79 25.87
C THR A 234 1.19 -0.70 26.14
N VAL A 235 1.23 -1.50 25.08
CA VAL A 235 1.50 -2.93 25.12
C VAL A 235 2.96 -3.16 24.75
N LYS A 236 3.70 -3.92 25.57
CA LYS A 236 5.10 -4.27 25.32
C LYS A 236 5.20 -5.75 24.99
N PRO A 237 5.23 -6.16 23.72
CA PRO A 237 5.02 -7.55 23.30
C PRO A 237 6.23 -8.48 23.46
N TRP A 238 7.24 -8.08 24.25
CA TRP A 238 8.51 -8.79 24.42
C TRP A 238 8.38 -10.26 24.89
N LEU A 239 7.22 -10.62 25.43
CA LEU A 239 6.84 -11.99 25.79
C LEU A 239 6.80 -12.93 24.59
N TYR A 240 6.45 -12.41 23.42
CA TYR A 240 6.21 -13.19 22.21
C TYR A 240 7.38 -13.09 21.24
N ASP A 241 7.67 -14.18 20.53
CA ASP A 241 8.53 -14.16 19.37
C ASP A 241 7.71 -13.70 18.16
N LEU A 242 8.06 -12.50 17.69
CA LEU A 242 7.42 -11.86 16.55
C LEU A 242 8.42 -11.64 15.40
N SER A 243 9.41 -12.54 15.28
CA SER A 243 10.47 -12.44 14.28
C SER A 243 10.04 -12.77 12.86
N ASP A 244 8.93 -13.50 12.68
CA ASP A 244 8.36 -13.79 11.37
C ASP A 244 7.66 -12.54 10.81
N LYS A 245 8.29 -11.91 9.82
CA LYS A 245 7.81 -10.73 9.10
C LYS A 245 6.74 -11.04 8.06
N SER A 246 6.57 -12.31 7.70
CA SER A 246 5.52 -12.75 6.78
C SER A 246 4.21 -13.07 7.50
N ALA A 247 4.27 -13.32 8.81
CA ALA A 247 3.12 -13.62 9.63
C ALA A 247 2.18 -12.42 9.81
N THR A 248 0.89 -12.75 9.91
CA THR A 248 -0.13 -11.82 10.41
C THR A 248 -0.42 -12.14 11.85
N TYR A 249 -0.29 -11.14 12.71
CA TYR A 249 -0.55 -11.23 14.14
C TYR A 249 -1.87 -10.54 14.48
N ARG A 250 -2.43 -10.87 15.64
CA ARG A 250 -3.48 -10.07 16.25
C ARG A 250 -3.22 -9.90 17.73
N LEU A 251 -3.45 -8.70 18.22
CA LEU A 251 -3.49 -8.41 19.64
C LEU A 251 -4.90 -8.71 20.16
N VAL A 252 -4.96 -9.42 21.28
CA VAL A 252 -6.18 -9.91 21.90
C VAL A 252 -6.32 -9.32 23.30
N LYS A 253 -7.48 -8.75 23.60
CA LYS A 253 -7.78 -8.15 24.89
C LYS A 253 -9.14 -8.57 25.41
N THR A 254 -9.21 -9.09 26.64
CA THR A 254 -10.47 -9.42 27.29
C THR A 254 -11.00 -8.23 28.07
N PHE A 255 -12.32 -8.05 28.06
CA PHE A 255 -13.02 -7.02 28.81
C PHE A 255 -14.37 -7.52 29.32
N CYS A 256 -14.92 -6.82 30.29
CA CYS A 256 -16.17 -7.18 30.95
C CYS A 256 -17.07 -5.95 31.11
N TYR A 257 -18.39 -6.18 31.23
CA TYR A 257 -19.38 -5.16 31.59
C TYR A 257 -20.09 -5.54 32.90
N PRO A 258 -20.69 -4.58 33.63
CA PRO A 258 -21.61 -4.86 34.72
C PRO A 258 -22.79 -5.75 34.29
N PRO A 259 -23.42 -6.48 35.22
CA PRO A 259 -23.10 -6.53 36.65
C PRO A 259 -21.91 -7.45 36.96
N TYR A 260 -21.04 -7.04 37.88
CA TYR A 260 -19.90 -7.85 38.33
C TYR A 260 -20.26 -8.69 39.58
N PRO A 261 -19.68 -9.89 39.77
CA PRO A 261 -18.71 -10.57 38.89
C PRO A 261 -19.39 -11.35 37.74
N ILE A 262 -18.76 -11.39 36.57
CA ILE A 262 -19.18 -12.25 35.45
C ILE A 262 -18.12 -13.33 35.17
N GLN A 263 -18.56 -14.55 34.88
CA GLN A 263 -17.66 -15.66 34.54
C GLN A 263 -17.19 -15.61 33.07
N LYS A 264 -17.95 -14.95 32.20
CA LYS A 264 -17.68 -14.84 30.75
C LYS A 264 -17.23 -13.43 30.42
N SER A 265 -16.03 -13.30 29.85
CA SER A 265 -15.52 -12.03 29.31
C SER A 265 -15.76 -11.95 27.80
N ASP A 266 -15.92 -10.73 27.31
CA ASP A 266 -15.84 -10.42 25.89
C ASP A 266 -14.39 -10.18 25.47
N THR A 267 -14.13 -10.17 24.16
CA THR A 267 -12.79 -10.03 23.61
C THR A 267 -12.76 -9.07 22.43
N ALA A 268 -11.77 -8.19 22.42
CA ALA A 268 -11.45 -7.31 21.30
C ALA A 268 -10.17 -7.78 20.62
N TYR A 269 -10.11 -7.56 19.31
CA TYR A 269 -9.01 -7.96 18.43
C TYR A 269 -8.58 -6.79 17.54
N VAL A 270 -7.28 -6.67 17.31
CA VAL A 270 -6.71 -5.83 16.24
C VAL A 270 -5.59 -6.59 15.54
N GLU A 271 -5.73 -6.76 14.23
CA GLU A 271 -4.76 -7.45 13.39
C GLU A 271 -3.64 -6.49 12.94
N PHE A 272 -2.40 -6.99 12.90
CA PHE A 272 -1.21 -6.26 12.48
C PHE A 272 -0.14 -7.19 11.87
N GLN A 273 0.83 -6.60 11.19
CA GLN A 273 1.97 -7.26 10.55
C GLN A 273 3.22 -6.46 10.88
N ILE A 274 4.36 -7.14 10.87
CA ILE A 274 5.66 -6.56 11.22
C ILE A 274 6.49 -6.43 9.95
N ARG A 275 7.19 -5.30 9.81
CA ARG A 275 8.10 -5.04 8.69
C ARG A 275 9.55 -4.90 9.19
#